data_AF-A0A832TJM9-F1
#
_entry.id   AF-A0A832TJM9-F1
#
_cell.length_a   1.000
_cell.length_b   1.000
_cell.length_c   1.000
_cell.angle_alpha   90.00
_cell.angle_beta   90.00
_cell.angle_gamma   90.00
#
_symmetry.space_group_name_H-M   'P 1'
#
loop_
_entity.id
_entity.type
_entity.pdbx_description
1 polymer ?
#
loop_
_entity_poly.entity_id
_entity_poly.type
_entity_poly.pdbx_seq_one_letter_code
_entity_poly.pdbx_strand_id
1 'polypeptide(L)'
;MYPELESCEHILEDLYSYALDRGVSPKVVDDAVNRAYWSHKSTYDRFERRLDSMAYQLKSHQLGVHLLEHHVRPELEDIVSKSCCGGGCHGGG
;
A
#
# COMPACT_ATOMS: atom_id res chain seq x y z
N MET A 1 14.28 23.74 4.37
CA MET A 1 13.52 23.10 3.29
C MET A 1 13.39 21.65 3.70
N TYR A 2 12.27 21.26 4.31
CA TYR A 2 12.04 19.86 4.67
C TYR A 2 11.85 19.12 3.35
N PRO A 3 12.57 18.02 3.08
CA PRO A 3 12.22 17.16 1.95
C PRO A 3 10.74 16.81 2.12
N GLU A 4 9.95 17.09 1.10
CA GLU A 4 8.52 16.82 1.09
C GLU A 4 8.34 15.36 1.50
N LEU A 5 7.89 15.14 2.74
CA LEU A 5 7.52 13.82 3.20
C LEU A 5 6.50 13.32 2.18
N GLU A 6 6.83 12.26 1.44
CA GLU A 6 5.85 11.63 0.57
C GLU A 6 4.59 11.38 1.41
N SER A 7 3.49 11.97 0.97
CA SER A 7 2.22 11.80 1.64
C SER A 7 1.72 10.40 1.32
N CYS A 8 1.17 9.72 2.32
CA CYS A 8 0.43 8.47 2.10
C CYS A 8 -0.60 8.63 0.96
N GLU A 9 -1.17 9.83 0.80
CA GLU A 9 -2.12 10.14 -0.27
C GLU A 9 -1.49 10.03 -1.66
N HIS A 10 -0.28 10.56 -1.87
CA HIS A 10 0.42 10.48 -3.15
C HIS A 10 0.74 9.01 -3.48
N ILE A 11 1.25 8.26 -2.51
CA ILE A 11 1.57 6.84 -2.71
C ILE A 11 0.30 6.03 -3.02
N LEU A 12 -0.82 6.34 -2.35
CA LEU A 12 -2.10 5.71 -2.64
C LEU A 12 -2.59 6.05 -4.06
N GLU A 13 -2.55 7.32 -4.47
CA GLU A 13 -2.91 7.75 -5.83
C GLU A 13 -2.06 7.04 -6.88
N ASP A 14 -0.75 6.90 -6.65
CA ASP A 14 0.15 6.13 -7.50
C ASP A 14 -0.24 4.65 -7.60
N LEU A 15 -0.60 4.03 -6.48
CA LEU A 15 -1.01 2.63 -6.43
C LEU A 15 -2.35 2.39 -7.15
N TYR A 16 -3.32 3.30 -6.99
CA TYR A 16 -4.58 3.23 -7.72
C TYR A 16 -4.38 3.43 -9.22
N SER A 17 -3.58 4.43 -9.60
CA SER A 17 -3.22 4.69 -11.00
C SER A 17 -2.55 3.46 -11.62
N TYR A 18 -1.57 2.87 -10.92
CA TYR A 18 -0.89 1.65 -11.35
C TYR A 18 -1.83 0.46 -11.51
N ALA A 19 -2.78 0.26 -10.57
CA ALA A 19 -3.77 -0.80 -10.65
C ALA A 19 -4.67 -0.62 -11.89
N LEU A 20 -5.18 0.59 -12.10
CA LEU A 20 -6.06 0.92 -13.22
C LEU A 20 -5.35 0.75 -14.57
N ASP A 21 -4.12 1.22 -14.70
CA ASP A 21 -3.29 1.08 -15.91
C ASP A 21 -3.05 -0.40 -16.29
N ARG A 22 -3.09 -1.30 -15.30
CA ARG A 22 -2.90 -2.74 -15.46
C ARG A 22 -4.21 -3.53 -15.51
N GLY A 23 -5.36 -2.84 -15.55
CA GLY A 23 -6.68 -3.47 -15.60
C GLY A 23 -7.09 -4.19 -14.30
N VAL A 24 -6.46 -3.84 -13.19
CA VAL A 24 -6.78 -4.35 -11.85
C VAL A 24 -7.80 -3.44 -11.17
N SER A 25 -8.78 -4.03 -10.49
CA SER A 25 -9.80 -3.28 -9.77
C SER A 25 -9.18 -2.47 -8.60
N PRO A 26 -9.56 -1.20 -8.38
CA PRO A 26 -9.15 -0.40 -7.22
C PRO A 26 -9.38 -1.11 -5.88
N LYS A 27 -10.40 -1.98 -5.81
CA LYS A 27 -10.70 -2.78 -4.62
C LYS A 27 -9.52 -3.67 -4.20
N VAL A 28 -8.67 -4.10 -5.14
CA VAL A 28 -7.47 -4.88 -4.83
C VAL A 28 -6.47 -4.05 -4.01
N VAL A 29 -6.34 -2.76 -4.33
CA VAL A 29 -5.53 -1.81 -3.56
C VAL A 29 -6.13 -1.63 -2.18
N ASP A 30 -7.44 -1.39 -2.08
CA ASP A 30 -8.15 -1.27 -0.79
C ASP A 30 -7.93 -2.49 0.11
N ASP A 31 -8.09 -3.69 -0.48
CA ASP A 31 -7.93 -4.95 0.23
C ASP A 31 -6.48 -5.17 0.71
N ALA A 32 -5.48 -4.79 -0.11
CA ALA A 32 -4.07 -4.86 0.26
C ALA A 32 -3.69 -3.86 1.35
N VAL A 33 -4.17 -2.61 1.25
CA VAL A 33 -4.01 -1.58 2.30
C VAL A 33 -4.64 -2.05 3.60
N ASN A 34 -5.85 -2.59 3.55
CA ASN A 34 -6.55 -3.09 4.73
C ASN A 34 -5.78 -4.26 5.38
N ARG A 35 -5.26 -5.21 4.59
CA ARG A 35 -4.39 -6.29 5.12
C ARG A 35 -3.12 -5.75 5.78
N ALA A 36 -2.46 -4.78 5.15
CA ALA A 36 -1.26 -4.15 5.69
C ALA A 36 -1.56 -3.44 7.02
N TYR A 37 -2.69 -2.72 7.10
CA TYR A 37 -3.15 -2.10 8.35
C TYR A 37 -3.41 -3.13 9.45
N TRP A 38 -4.19 -4.18 9.19
CA TRP A 38 -4.54 -5.17 10.21
C TRP A 38 -3.34 -5.97 10.71
N SER A 39 -2.38 -6.28 9.84
CA SER A 39 -1.14 -6.96 10.24
C SER A 39 -0.27 -6.11 11.18
N HIS A 40 -0.40 -4.78 11.12
CA HIS A 40 0.37 -3.84 11.93
C HIS A 40 -0.49 -3.07 12.95
N LYS A 41 -1.74 -3.48 13.16
CA LYS A 41 -2.68 -2.80 14.06
C LYS A 41 -2.13 -2.66 15.47
N SER A 42 -1.45 -3.69 15.98
CA SER A 42 -0.83 -3.67 17.31
C SER A 42 0.23 -2.55 17.45
N THR A 43 0.89 -2.17 16.36
CA THR A 43 1.86 -1.06 16.34
C THR A 43 1.15 0.28 16.40
N TYR A 44 0.07 0.47 15.63
CA TYR A 44 -0.77 1.66 15.73
C TYR A 44 -1.38 1.84 17.13
N ASP A 45 -1.95 0.77 17.70
CA ASP A 45 -2.50 0.77 19.05
C ASP A 45 -1.41 1.11 20.10
N ARG A 46 -0.15 0.71 19.86
CA ARG A 46 0.99 1.05 20.73
C ARG A 46 1.37 2.52 20.65
N PHE A 47 1.33 3.12 19.46
CA PHE A 47 1.56 4.54 19.29
C PHE A 47 0.49 5.37 19.98
N GLU A 48 -0.78 5.02 19.77
CA GLU A 48 -1.93 5.72 20.36
C GLU A 48 -1.86 5.77 21.90
N ARG A 49 -1.43 4.67 22.54
CA ARG A 49 -1.34 4.60 24.00
C ARG A 49 -0.14 5.33 24.61
N ARG A 50 0.93 5.56 23.83
CA ARG A 50 2.24 5.97 24.38
C ARG A 50 2.72 7.33 23.92
N LEU A 51 2.16 7.86 22.85
CA LEU A 51 2.61 9.10 22.24
C LEU A 51 1.58 10.21 22.46
N ASP A 52 2.06 11.44 22.57
CA ASP A 52 1.24 12.63 22.45
C ASP A 52 0.68 12.76 21.01
N SER A 53 -0.33 13.61 20.84
CA SER A 53 -1.08 13.72 19.58
C SER A 53 -0.21 14.02 18.37
N MET A 54 0.79 14.91 18.49
CA MET A 54 1.70 15.23 17.38
C MET A 54 2.66 14.09 17.07
N ALA A 55 3.28 13.49 18.09
CA ALA A 55 4.18 12.36 17.88
C ALA A 55 3.43 11.13 17.33
N TYR A 56 2.18 10.91 17.75
CA TYR A 56 1.31 9.89 17.19
C TYR A 56 1.09 10.09 15.70
N GLN A 57 0.69 11.30 15.27
CA GLN A 57 0.48 11.62 13.85
C GLN A 57 1.73 11.40 13.01
N LEU A 58 2.89 11.85 13.49
CA LEU A 58 4.15 11.66 12.76
C LEU A 58 4.52 10.18 12.64
N LYS A 59 4.38 9.40 13.72
CA LYS A 59 4.73 7.98 13.74
C LYS A 59 3.75 7.11 12.96
N SER A 60 2.46 7.41 13.04
CA SER A 60 1.44 6.73 12.25
C SER A 60 1.60 7.02 10.75
N HIS A 61 1.96 8.25 10.38
CA HIS A 61 2.30 8.63 9.01
C HIS A 61 3.53 7.87 8.50
N GLN A 62 4.63 7.88 9.26
CA GLN A 62 5.86 7.14 8.91
C GLN A 62 5.59 5.65 8.70
N LEU A 63 4.77 5.05 9.58
CA LEU A 63 4.35 3.66 9.43
C LEU A 63 3.46 3.48 8.20
N GLY A 64 2.52 4.39 7.94
CA GLY A 64 1.66 4.35 6.76
C GLY A 64 2.46 4.33 5.46
N VAL A 65 3.42 5.25 5.29
CA VAL A 65 4.33 5.28 4.14
C VAL A 65 5.06 3.95 3.99
N HIS A 66 5.67 3.45 5.08
CA HIS A 66 6.39 2.18 5.07
C HIS A 66 5.50 1.00 4.63
N LEU A 67 4.26 0.93 5.12
CA LEU A 67 3.32 -0.11 4.75
C LEU A 67 2.91 -0.04 3.28
N LEU A 68 2.65 1.16 2.76
CA LEU A 68 2.29 1.34 1.37
C LEU A 68 3.42 0.93 0.42
N GLU A 69 4.66 1.32 0.72
CA GLU A 69 5.81 1.04 -0.16
C GLU A 69 6.33 -0.40 -0.05
N HIS A 70 6.36 -0.97 1.16
CA HIS A 70 7.03 -2.25 1.39
C HIS A 70 6.09 -3.43 1.56
N HIS A 71 4.79 -3.19 1.71
CA HIS A 71 3.79 -4.27 1.79
C HIS A 71 2.78 -4.16 0.65
N VAL A 72 2.14 -3.01 0.46
CA VAL A 72 1.06 -2.87 -0.51
C VAL A 72 1.58 -2.86 -1.95
N ARG A 73 2.60 -2.05 -2.27
CA ARG A 73 3.18 -1.98 -3.62
C ARG A 73 3.68 -3.35 -4.11
N PRO A 74 4.49 -4.11 -3.35
CA PRO A 74 4.96 -5.42 -3.80
C PRO A 74 3.83 -6.43 -3.95
N GLU A 75 2.83 -6.40 -3.07
CA GLU A 75 1.65 -7.28 -3.18
C GLU A 75 0.82 -6.96 -4.43
N LEU A 76 0.63 -5.67 -4.75
CA LEU A 76 -0.06 -5.24 -5.96
C LEU A 76 0.72 -5.64 -7.21
N GLU A 77 2.05 -5.47 -7.22
CA GLU A 77 2.92 -5.92 -8.32
C GLU A 77 2.85 -7.44 -8.53
N ASP A 78 2.83 -8.24 -7.46
CA ASP A 78 2.67 -9.68 -7.51
C ASP A 78 1.29 -10.09 -8.06
N ILE A 79 0.21 -9.43 -7.63
CA ILE A 79 -1.15 -9.67 -8.15
C ILE A 79 -1.21 -9.32 -9.64
N VAL A 80 -0.67 -8.17 -10.03
CA VAL A 80 -0.60 -7.74 -11.44
C VAL A 80 0.19 -8.76 -12.26
N SER A 81 1.37 -9.17 -11.79
CA SER A 81 2.22 -10.16 -12.47
C SER A 81 1.50 -11.49 -12.67
N LYS A 82 0.79 -11.98 -11.64
CA LYS A 82 -0.01 -13.21 -11.71
C LYS A 82 -1.25 -13.08 -12.58
N SER A 83 -1.88 -11.91 -12.61
CA SER A 83 -3.05 -11.63 -13.46
C SER A 83 -2.70 -11.59 -14.95
N CYS A 84 -1.49 -11.12 -15.31
CA CYS A 84 -0.99 -11.18 -16.69
C CYS A 84 -0.75 -12.63 -17.17
N CYS A 85 -0.57 -13.59 -16.27
CA CYS A 85 -0.47 -15.01 -16.60
C CYS A 85 -1.85 -15.72 -16.70
N GLY A 86 -2.96 -15.00 -16.49
CA GLY A 86 -4.31 -15.57 -16.37
C GLY A 86 -5.20 -15.46 -17.62
N GLY A 87 -4.72 -14.89 -18.73
CA GLY A 87 -5.54 -14.58 -19.91
C GLY A 87 -4.90 -14.89 -21.26
N GLY A 88 -4.01 -15.88 -21.35
CA GLY A 88 -3.43 -16.30 -22.63
C GLY A 88 -2.01 -16.86 -22.58
N CYS A 89 -1.80 -17.98 -21.87
CA CYS A 89 -0.76 -18.93 -22.27
C CYS A 89 -1.42 -20.06 -23.07
N HIS A 90 -1.88 -19.75 -24.29
CA HIS A 90 -2.15 -20.75 -25.31
C HIS A 90 -1.65 -20.19 -26.64
N GLY A 91 -0.54 -20.73 -27.15
CA GLY A 91 -0.14 -20.55 -28.54
C GLY A 91 1.37 -20.44 -28.77
N GLY A 92 2.03 -21.58 -29.02
CA GLY A 92 3.16 -21.63 -29.95
C GLY A 92 4.35 -22.48 -29.51
N GLY A 93 4.42 -23.73 -30.01
CA GLY A 93 5.66 -24.51 -30.11
C GLY A 93 5.62 -25.87 -29.45
#